data_AF-A0A7S2MNV1-F1
#
_entry.id   AF-A0A7S2MNV1-F1
#
_cell.length_a   1.000
_cell.length_b   1.000
_cell.length_c   1.000
_cell.angle_alpha   90.00
_cell.angle_beta   90.00
_cell.angle_gamma   90.00
#
_symmetry.space_group_name_H-M   'P 1'
#
loop_
_entity.id
_entity.type
_entity.pdbx_description
1 polymer ?
#
loop_
_entity_poly.entity_id
_entity_poly.type
_entity_poly.pdbx_seq_one_letter_code
_entity_poly.pdbx_strand_id
1 'polypeptide(L)'
;SSIKDLVSTTATDRNGHPVKIADDDIDEMDCEFFNNRQAFLNLCRGNHYQFDELRRSKHTSMMVLWHLHNRDAPKFVQQCACCSREILTGIRHHCNTCTEFDLCDECFKNPNADRGVCNHKLQPIPVEGEKESQSSSPGFTEAQRKERQKNIRLHIQLIEHASRCKSSSCKSSNCAKMKSYLKHGQTCKLKTIGGCKICKRIWTLLRIHAQQCKSNVCPIPQCIAIRERIRQLTKQQQAMDDRRRQEMNRHYRHGMTDSR
;
A
#
# COMPACT_ATOMS: atom_id res chain seq x y z
N SER A 1 -24.93 -15.92 25.35
CA SER A 1 -25.85 -14.77 25.29
C SER A 1 -25.04 -13.49 25.20
N SER A 2 -25.47 -12.60 24.31
CA SER A 2 -24.72 -11.49 23.70
C SER A 2 -24.05 -10.51 24.66
N ILE A 3 -22.80 -10.16 24.34
CA ILE A 3 -22.23 -8.83 24.58
C ILE A 3 -22.37 -8.09 23.24
N LYS A 4 -23.52 -7.45 23.02
CA LYS A 4 -23.81 -6.61 21.84
C LYS A 4 -24.14 -5.17 22.19
N ASP A 5 -24.12 -4.80 23.46
CA ASP A 5 -24.53 -3.47 23.90
C ASP A 5 -23.33 -2.76 24.52
N LEU A 6 -23.16 -1.48 24.17
CA LEU A 6 -22.03 -0.55 24.43
C LEU A 6 -20.98 -0.62 23.29
N VAL A 7 -20.90 0.32 22.35
CA VAL A 7 -20.92 1.78 22.50
C VAL A 7 -21.38 2.42 21.17
N SER A 8 -22.56 3.03 21.14
CA SER A 8 -22.90 4.10 20.19
C SER A 8 -22.73 5.43 20.93
N THR A 9 -21.58 6.08 20.78
CA THR A 9 -21.39 7.45 21.25
C THR A 9 -22.13 8.40 20.30
N THR A 10 -23.36 8.77 20.65
CA THR A 10 -24.07 9.89 20.01
C THR A 10 -23.47 11.19 20.54
N ALA A 11 -22.62 11.85 19.76
CA ALA A 11 -22.24 13.24 20.03
C ALA A 11 -23.44 14.14 19.71
N THR A 12 -23.68 15.16 20.53
CA THR A 12 -24.71 16.18 20.29
C THR A 12 -24.07 17.47 19.82
N ASP A 13 -24.74 18.20 18.91
CA ASP A 13 -24.30 19.53 18.51
C ASP A 13 -24.57 20.59 19.60
N ARG A 14 -24.14 21.84 19.37
CA ARG A 14 -24.37 22.97 20.29
C ARG A 14 -25.85 23.25 20.57
N ASN A 15 -26.76 22.71 19.78
CA ASN A 15 -28.21 22.89 19.90
C ASN A 15 -28.91 21.64 20.45
N GLY A 16 -28.15 20.65 20.93
CA GLY A 16 -28.68 19.44 21.56
C GLY A 16 -29.23 18.39 20.58
N HIS A 17 -29.02 18.54 19.26
CA HIS A 17 -29.46 17.54 18.31
C HIS A 17 -28.48 16.37 18.28
N PRO A 18 -28.97 15.11 18.30
CA PRO A 18 -28.12 13.94 18.20
C PRO A 18 -27.48 13.89 16.81
N VAL A 19 -26.17 14.11 16.76
CA VAL A 19 -25.37 13.92 15.55
C VAL A 19 -25.08 12.43 15.45
N LYS A 20 -25.67 11.79 14.44
CA LYS A 20 -25.21 10.48 14.01
C LYS A 20 -23.81 10.67 13.42
N ILE A 21 -22.79 10.37 14.21
CA ILE A 21 -21.48 10.06 13.67
C ILE A 21 -21.67 8.70 12.99
N ALA A 22 -22.04 8.73 11.71
CA ALA A 22 -21.93 7.55 10.87
C ALA A 22 -20.44 7.30 10.72
N ASP A 23 -19.94 6.32 11.47
CA ASP A 23 -18.63 5.74 11.23
C ASP A 23 -18.74 4.94 9.92
N ASP A 24 -18.64 5.66 8.79
CA ASP A 24 -18.63 5.09 7.44
C ASP A 24 -17.34 4.31 7.16
N ASP A 25 -16.43 4.18 8.14
CA ASP A 25 -15.18 3.39 8.08
C ASP A 25 -15.43 1.86 8.17
N ILE A 26 -16.57 1.37 7.68
CA ILE A 26 -16.88 -0.07 7.60
C ILE A 26 -15.93 -0.80 6.64
N ASP A 27 -15.32 -0.08 5.69
CA ASP A 27 -14.27 -0.61 4.83
C ASP A 27 -12.90 -0.10 5.28
N GLU A 28 -12.19 -0.94 6.04
CA GLU A 28 -10.77 -0.78 6.38
C GLU A 28 -9.99 -0.50 5.08
N MET A 29 -9.68 0.77 4.82
CA MET A 29 -9.02 1.23 3.61
C MET A 29 -7.56 0.79 3.65
N ASP A 30 -7.30 -0.46 3.29
CA ASP A 30 -5.95 -1.04 3.27
C ASP A 30 -5.08 -0.28 2.27
N CYS A 31 -4.00 0.35 2.71
CA CYS A 31 -2.98 0.91 1.84
C CYS A 31 -1.62 0.49 2.40
N GLU A 32 -0.81 -0.18 1.57
CA GLU A 32 0.38 -0.89 2.02
C GLU A 32 1.39 -0.01 2.77
N PHE A 33 1.39 1.29 2.48
CA PHE A 33 2.25 2.29 3.13
C PHE A 33 1.77 2.70 4.52
N PHE A 34 0.50 2.48 4.85
CA PHE A 34 -0.08 2.75 6.16
C PHE A 34 -0.13 1.50 7.04
N ASN A 35 0.15 0.32 6.46
CA ASN A 35 0.14 -0.94 7.18
C ASN A 35 1.26 -1.04 8.23
N ASN A 36 2.34 -0.29 8.05
CA ASN A 36 3.36 -0.14 9.08
C ASN A 36 4.07 1.21 8.94
N ARG A 37 4.63 1.66 10.06
CA ARG A 37 5.33 2.95 10.14
C ARG A 37 6.52 3.05 9.18
N GLN A 38 7.27 1.96 8.98
CA GLN A 38 8.43 1.97 8.10
C GLN A 38 8.03 2.25 6.64
N ALA A 39 6.91 1.68 6.19
CA ALA A 39 6.38 1.92 4.86
C ALA A 39 5.92 3.38 4.71
N PHE A 40 5.26 3.95 5.71
CA PHE A 40 4.89 5.36 5.71
C PHE A 40 6.13 6.28 5.65
N LEU A 41 7.16 5.97 6.43
CA LEU A 41 8.43 6.71 6.39
C LEU A 41 9.15 6.57 5.04
N ASN A 42 9.03 5.42 4.37
CA ASN A 42 9.57 5.26 3.03
C ASN A 42 8.82 6.10 2.00
N LEU A 43 7.48 6.17 2.10
CA LEU A 43 6.66 7.07 1.28
C LEU A 43 7.07 8.53 1.50
N CYS A 44 7.17 8.97 2.76
CA CYS A 44 7.55 10.34 3.07
C CYS A 44 8.97 10.67 2.61
N ARG A 45 9.94 9.77 2.85
CA ARG A 45 11.32 9.99 2.42
C ARG A 45 11.44 10.07 0.91
N GLY A 46 10.88 9.11 0.16
CA GLY A 46 11.04 9.11 -1.30
C GLY A 46 10.19 10.15 -2.04
N ASN A 47 9.23 10.81 -1.40
CA ASN A 47 8.49 11.94 -1.99
C ASN A 47 8.80 13.28 -1.33
N HIS A 48 9.81 13.33 -0.44
CA HIS A 48 10.18 14.51 0.32
C HIS A 48 9.00 15.16 1.08
N TYR A 49 8.10 14.32 1.59
CA TYR A 49 7.00 14.80 2.42
C TYR A 49 7.51 15.16 3.81
N GLN A 50 7.34 16.43 4.17
CA GLN A 50 7.86 17.01 5.40
C GLN A 50 6.73 17.53 6.29
N PHE A 51 7.01 17.58 7.59
CA PHE A 51 6.09 18.04 8.64
C PHE A 51 6.71 19.14 9.53
N ASP A 52 7.81 19.73 9.09
CA ASP A 52 8.58 20.79 9.77
C ASP A 52 7.86 22.15 9.75
N GLU A 53 7.10 22.44 8.70
CA GLU A 53 6.33 23.68 8.56
C GLU A 53 4.84 23.40 8.33
N LEU A 54 3.96 24.26 8.84
CA LEU A 54 2.50 24.09 8.67
C LEU A 54 2.07 23.92 7.21
N ARG A 55 2.67 24.70 6.30
CA ARG A 55 2.39 24.60 4.86
C ARG A 55 2.77 23.22 4.31
N ARG A 56 3.95 22.72 4.67
CA ARG A 56 4.45 21.42 4.25
C ARG A 56 3.67 20.28 4.87
N SER A 57 3.29 20.39 6.15
CA SER A 57 2.40 19.45 6.83
C SER A 57 1.04 19.34 6.14
N LYS A 58 0.41 20.47 5.78
CA LYS A 58 -0.88 20.46 5.04
C LYS A 58 -0.75 19.77 3.69
N HIS A 59 0.29 20.10 2.93
CA HIS A 59 0.56 19.47 1.64
C HIS A 59 0.81 17.97 1.80
N THR A 60 1.66 17.58 2.74
CA THR A 60 1.94 16.18 3.04
C THR A 60 0.67 15.43 3.42
N SER A 61 -0.15 15.96 4.34
CA SER A 61 -1.42 15.35 4.72
C SER A 61 -2.37 15.20 3.53
N MET A 62 -2.43 16.19 2.65
CA MET A 62 -3.23 16.15 1.42
C MET A 62 -2.72 15.07 0.45
N MET A 63 -1.41 14.96 0.25
CA MET A 63 -0.81 13.93 -0.61
C MET A 63 -1.00 12.53 -0.03
N VAL A 64 -0.91 12.40 1.29
CA VAL A 64 -1.20 11.18 2.04
C VAL A 64 -2.65 10.73 1.81
N LEU A 65 -3.61 11.64 1.93
CA LEU A 65 -5.02 11.38 1.60
C LEU A 65 -5.20 11.01 0.12
N TRP A 66 -4.50 11.70 -0.77
CA TRP A 66 -4.55 11.39 -2.19
C TRP A 66 -4.03 9.96 -2.47
N HIS A 67 -2.91 9.53 -1.88
CA HIS A 67 -2.38 8.16 -2.01
C HIS A 67 -3.31 7.10 -1.41
N LEU A 68 -4.04 7.43 -0.34
CA LEU A 68 -5.09 6.54 0.20
C LEU A 68 -6.21 6.30 -0.82
N HIS A 69 -6.60 7.35 -1.53
CA HIS A 69 -7.65 7.30 -2.56
C HIS A 69 -7.17 6.78 -3.92
N ASN A 70 -5.87 6.81 -4.21
CA ASN A 70 -5.25 6.46 -5.48
C ASN A 70 -4.18 5.36 -5.31
N ARG A 71 -4.58 4.20 -4.78
CA ARG A 71 -3.65 3.10 -4.40
C ARG A 71 -2.70 2.63 -5.52
N ASP A 72 -3.16 2.72 -6.77
CA ASP A 72 -2.46 2.22 -7.96
C ASP A 72 -1.56 3.28 -8.61
N ALA A 73 -1.68 4.56 -8.20
CA ALA A 73 -0.86 5.63 -8.76
C ALA A 73 0.63 5.44 -8.44
N PRO A 74 1.54 5.83 -9.35
CA PRO A 74 2.97 5.77 -9.13
C PRO A 74 3.37 6.62 -7.93
N LYS A 75 4.01 5.97 -6.96
CA LYS A 75 4.25 6.51 -5.62
C LYS A 75 5.58 7.20 -5.47
N PHE A 76 6.45 7.05 -6.46
CA PHE A 76 7.77 7.66 -6.52
C PHE A 76 7.95 8.10 -7.96
N VAL A 77 7.56 9.33 -8.24
CA VAL A 77 7.73 9.91 -9.56
C VAL A 77 9.09 10.58 -9.59
N GLN A 78 9.95 10.10 -10.48
CA GLN A 78 11.31 10.61 -10.60
C GLN A 78 11.28 11.89 -11.42
N GLN A 79 11.97 12.92 -10.96
CA GLN A 79 12.06 14.21 -11.66
C GLN A 79 13.33 14.25 -12.49
N CYS A 80 13.22 14.81 -13.69
CA CYS A 80 14.39 15.07 -14.54
C CYS A 80 15.26 16.15 -13.90
N ALA A 81 16.52 15.87 -13.63
CA ALA A 81 17.47 16.81 -13.04
C ALA A 81 17.73 18.05 -13.91
N CYS A 82 17.49 17.97 -15.23
CA CYS A 82 17.70 19.07 -16.17
C CYS A 82 16.47 19.99 -16.31
N CYS A 83 15.26 19.43 -16.39
CA CYS A 83 14.04 20.21 -16.68
C CYS A 83 12.99 20.18 -15.55
N SER A 84 13.28 19.48 -14.46
CA SER A 84 12.41 19.27 -13.29
C SER A 84 11.05 18.64 -13.60
N ARG A 85 10.81 18.19 -14.83
CA ARG A 85 9.59 17.48 -15.20
C ARG A 85 9.59 16.08 -14.62
N GLU A 86 8.43 15.66 -14.17
CA GLU A 86 8.15 14.29 -13.75
C GLU A 86 8.27 13.32 -14.94
N ILE A 87 9.07 12.26 -14.79
CA ILE A 87 9.28 11.22 -15.80
C ILE A 87 8.22 10.14 -15.61
N LEU A 88 7.02 10.42 -16.13
CA LEU A 88 5.84 9.56 -15.94
C LEU A 88 5.78 8.40 -16.95
N THR A 89 6.35 8.57 -18.15
CA THR A 89 6.28 7.60 -19.24
C THR A 89 7.60 7.58 -20.02
N GLY A 90 7.87 6.50 -20.76
CA GLY A 90 9.03 6.41 -21.66
C GLY A 90 10.29 5.82 -21.01
N ILE A 91 11.46 6.41 -21.27
CA ILE A 91 12.75 5.93 -20.76
C ILE A 91 13.32 6.96 -19.77
N ARG A 92 13.60 6.50 -18.55
CA ARG A 92 14.34 7.25 -17.54
C ARG A 92 15.81 6.88 -17.63
N HIS A 93 16.70 7.86 -17.73
CA HIS A 93 18.15 7.65 -17.76
C HIS A 93 18.73 7.96 -16.38
N HIS A 94 19.07 6.91 -15.63
CA HIS A 94 19.49 7.00 -14.24
C HIS A 94 21.02 6.90 -14.08
N CYS A 95 21.62 7.71 -13.23
CA CYS A 95 23.04 7.62 -12.89
C CYS A 95 23.25 6.74 -11.65
N ASN A 96 23.99 5.63 -11.78
CA ASN A 96 24.30 4.75 -10.64
C ASN A 96 25.37 5.32 -9.68
N THR A 97 26.00 6.45 -10.03
CA THR A 97 27.13 7.03 -9.25
C THR A 97 26.70 8.28 -8.48
N CYS A 98 25.84 9.12 -9.07
CA CYS A 98 25.33 10.32 -8.42
C CYS A 98 24.07 9.98 -7.63
N THR A 99 23.91 10.57 -6.44
CA THR A 99 22.67 10.46 -5.66
C THR A 99 21.51 11.12 -6.41
N GLU A 100 20.48 10.33 -6.71
CA GLU A 100 19.19 10.78 -7.26
C GLU A 100 19.29 11.61 -8.55
N PHE A 101 20.20 11.22 -9.45
CA PHE A 101 20.33 11.88 -10.75
C PHE A 101 19.65 11.07 -11.86
N ASP A 102 18.55 11.62 -12.37
CA ASP A 102 17.73 11.05 -13.43
C ASP A 102 17.48 12.08 -14.53
N LEU A 103 17.53 11.65 -15.80
CA LEU A 103 17.14 12.46 -16.94
C LEU A 103 15.97 11.82 -17.70
N CYS A 104 15.04 12.64 -18.18
CA CYS A 104 14.06 12.20 -19.16
C CYS A 104 14.75 11.93 -20.51
N ASP A 105 14.11 11.14 -21.37
CA ASP A 105 14.66 10.78 -22.67
C ASP A 105 14.96 12.00 -23.57
N GLU A 106 14.15 13.07 -23.48
CA GLU A 106 14.38 14.33 -24.20
C GLU A 106 15.67 15.03 -23.74
N CYS A 107 15.86 15.21 -22.43
CA CYS A 107 17.05 15.84 -21.86
C CYS A 107 18.29 14.96 -22.03
N PHE A 108 18.15 13.64 -22.07
CA PHE A 108 19.26 12.76 -22.35
C PHE A 108 19.77 12.91 -23.80
N LYS A 109 18.85 13.00 -24.77
CA LYS A 109 19.17 13.14 -26.20
C LYS A 109 19.62 14.55 -26.59
N ASN A 110 19.21 15.57 -25.84
CA ASN A 110 19.60 16.94 -26.12
C ASN A 110 21.08 17.18 -25.73
N PRO A 111 21.96 17.49 -26.70
CA PRO A 111 23.37 17.76 -26.43
C PRO A 111 23.59 19.06 -25.61
N ASN A 112 22.61 19.95 -25.59
CA ASN A 112 22.62 21.20 -24.82
C ASN A 112 21.90 21.07 -23.46
N ALA A 113 21.50 19.86 -23.06
CA ALA A 113 20.89 19.68 -21.74
C ALA A 113 21.92 19.92 -20.64
N ASP A 114 21.56 20.78 -19.69
CA ASP A 114 22.37 20.99 -18.49
C ASP A 114 22.33 19.73 -17.62
N ARG A 115 23.47 19.02 -17.57
CA ARG A 115 23.68 17.83 -16.74
C ARG A 115 24.34 18.18 -15.40
N GLY A 116 24.54 19.47 -15.13
CA GLY A 116 25.31 19.96 -14.00
C GLY A 116 26.67 19.29 -13.93
N VAL A 117 26.96 18.68 -12.78
CA VAL A 117 28.25 18.01 -12.49
C VAL A 117 28.28 16.53 -12.89
N CYS A 118 27.18 15.96 -13.41
CA CYS A 118 27.12 14.54 -13.71
C CYS A 118 27.71 14.20 -15.09
N ASN A 119 28.94 13.68 -15.09
CA ASN A 119 29.64 13.19 -16.29
C ASN A 119 29.62 11.65 -16.46
N HIS A 120 28.85 10.95 -15.62
CA HIS A 120 28.81 9.49 -15.63
C HIS A 120 27.90 8.92 -16.73
N LYS A 121 28.15 7.65 -17.08
CA LYS A 121 27.27 6.91 -17.99
C LYS A 121 25.92 6.64 -17.32
N LEU A 122 24.85 7.07 -18.00
CA LEU A 122 23.47 6.86 -17.54
C LEU A 122 22.95 5.50 -18.02
N GLN A 123 22.19 4.83 -17.17
CA GLN A 123 21.51 3.57 -17.46
C GLN A 123 20.05 3.82 -17.85
N PRO A 124 19.58 3.33 -19.01
CA PRO A 124 18.18 3.43 -19.38
C PRO A 124 17.32 2.47 -18.55
N ILE A 125 16.26 2.99 -17.96
CA ILE A 125 15.26 2.28 -17.18
C ILE A 125 13.90 2.58 -17.83
N PRO A 126 13.22 1.59 -18.42
CA PRO A 126 11.89 1.80 -18.97
C PRO A 126 10.91 2.14 -17.85
N VAL A 127 10.19 3.25 -18.01
CA VAL A 127 9.09 3.66 -17.15
C VAL A 127 7.81 3.21 -17.84
N GLU A 128 7.15 2.20 -17.26
CA GLU A 128 5.81 1.81 -17.69
C GLU A 128 4.84 2.93 -17.32
N GLY A 129 4.57 3.79 -18.30
CA GLY A 129 3.57 4.83 -18.17
C GLY A 129 2.19 4.25 -17.93
N GLU A 130 1.42 4.88 -17.04
CA GLU A 130 -0.03 4.79 -17.11
C GLU A 130 -0.42 5.24 -18.52
N LYS A 131 -1.03 4.34 -19.31
CA LYS A 131 -1.49 4.66 -20.66
C LYS A 131 -2.36 5.91 -20.57
N GLU A 132 -2.00 6.92 -21.37
CA GLU A 132 -2.76 8.14 -21.59
C GLU A 132 -4.26 7.83 -21.69
N SER A 133 -4.98 8.12 -20.61
CA SER A 133 -6.39 8.45 -20.68
C SER A 133 -6.44 9.93 -20.35
N GLN A 134 -6.44 10.73 -21.40
CA GLN A 134 -6.66 12.17 -21.32
C GLN A 134 -7.99 12.44 -20.63
N SER A 135 -7.94 12.76 -19.35
CA SER A 135 -8.81 13.72 -18.68
C SER A 135 -8.39 13.77 -17.22
N SER A 136 -8.20 14.98 -16.75
CA SER A 136 -8.45 15.37 -15.37
C SER A 136 -9.65 14.60 -14.81
N SER A 137 -9.40 13.53 -14.06
CA SER A 137 -10.42 12.85 -13.27
C SER A 137 -9.82 12.11 -12.08
N PRO A 138 -10.53 12.10 -10.96
CA PRO A 138 -10.01 11.71 -9.65
C PRO A 138 -9.84 10.19 -9.62
N GLY A 139 -8.93 9.70 -8.76
CA GLY A 139 -8.82 8.28 -8.47
C GLY A 139 -10.18 7.63 -8.34
N PHE A 140 -10.36 6.47 -8.99
CA PHE A 140 -11.57 5.65 -9.05
C PHE A 140 -12.81 6.28 -8.41
N THR A 141 -13.85 6.56 -9.20
CA THR A 141 -15.12 7.04 -8.64
C THR A 141 -15.59 6.11 -7.52
N GLU A 142 -16.33 6.62 -6.55
CA GLU A 142 -16.77 5.82 -5.42
C GLU A 142 -17.54 4.56 -5.87
N ALA A 143 -18.29 4.66 -6.98
CA ALA A 143 -18.93 3.53 -7.63
C ALA A 143 -17.94 2.47 -8.13
N GLN A 144 -16.84 2.88 -8.78
CA GLN A 144 -15.78 1.97 -9.23
C GLN A 144 -15.04 1.32 -8.05
N ARG A 145 -14.83 2.04 -6.94
CA ARG A 145 -14.24 1.47 -5.71
C ARG A 145 -15.16 0.43 -5.07
N LYS A 146 -16.45 0.75 -4.95
CA LYS A 146 -17.47 -0.18 -4.44
C LYS A 146 -17.56 -1.44 -5.30
N GLU A 147 -17.52 -1.30 -6.63
CA GLU A 147 -17.53 -2.46 -7.53
C GLU A 147 -16.26 -3.31 -7.41
N ARG A 148 -15.08 -2.68 -7.32
CA ARG A 148 -13.81 -3.38 -7.08
C ARG A 148 -13.84 -4.13 -5.74
N GLN A 149 -14.35 -3.51 -4.69
CA GLN A 149 -14.47 -4.11 -3.37
C GLN A 149 -15.43 -5.30 -3.37
N LYS A 150 -16.60 -5.16 -4.03
CA LYS A 150 -17.55 -6.24 -4.25
C LYS A 150 -16.92 -7.41 -5.00
N ASN A 151 -16.13 -7.11 -6.04
CA ASN A 151 -15.44 -8.13 -6.83
C ASN A 151 -14.38 -8.88 -6.00
N ILE A 152 -13.61 -8.18 -5.15
CA ILE A 152 -12.64 -8.79 -4.23
C ILE A 152 -13.35 -9.72 -3.24
N ARG A 153 -14.43 -9.24 -2.61
CA ARG A 153 -15.22 -10.05 -1.66
C ARG A 153 -15.77 -11.32 -2.32
N LEU A 154 -16.30 -11.21 -3.54
CA LEU A 154 -16.77 -12.36 -4.33
C LEU A 154 -15.64 -13.36 -4.60
N HIS A 155 -14.46 -12.89 -4.98
CA HIS A 155 -13.31 -13.77 -5.23
C HIS A 155 -12.85 -14.50 -3.97
N ILE A 156 -12.87 -13.84 -2.81
CA ILE A 156 -12.55 -14.48 -1.53
C ILE A 156 -13.58 -15.57 -1.21
N GLN A 157 -14.88 -15.31 -1.37
CA GLN A 157 -15.93 -16.32 -1.18
C GLN A 157 -15.75 -17.53 -2.10
N LEU A 158 -15.36 -17.30 -3.37
CA LEU A 158 -15.06 -18.39 -4.31
C LEU A 158 -13.85 -19.22 -3.86
N ILE A 159 -12.82 -18.58 -3.30
CA ILE A 159 -11.65 -19.27 -2.74
C ILE A 159 -12.05 -20.08 -1.50
N GLU A 160 -12.86 -19.53 -0.61
CA GLU A 160 -13.37 -20.25 0.58
C GLU A 160 -14.18 -21.48 0.18
N HIS A 161 -15.09 -21.32 -0.78
CA HIS A 161 -15.87 -22.43 -1.33
C HIS A 161 -14.94 -23.49 -1.92
N ALA A 162 -14.05 -23.10 -2.82
CA ALA A 162 -13.13 -24.03 -3.49
C ALA A 162 -12.22 -24.79 -2.52
N SER A 163 -11.84 -24.14 -1.41
CA SER A 163 -11.03 -24.75 -0.36
C SER A 163 -11.80 -25.77 0.49
N ARG A 164 -13.12 -25.61 0.65
CA ARG A 164 -13.98 -26.57 1.39
C ARG A 164 -14.61 -27.63 0.49
N CYS A 165 -14.76 -27.34 -0.80
CA CYS A 165 -15.51 -28.18 -1.73
C CYS A 165 -14.74 -29.45 -2.09
N LYS A 166 -15.24 -30.61 -1.64
CA LYS A 166 -14.68 -31.94 -1.97
C LYS A 166 -15.32 -32.59 -3.20
N SER A 167 -16.46 -32.07 -3.67
CA SER A 167 -17.17 -32.64 -4.83
C SER A 167 -16.36 -32.49 -6.12
N SER A 168 -16.32 -33.57 -6.90
CA SER A 168 -15.76 -33.63 -8.25
C SER A 168 -16.73 -33.07 -9.31
N SER A 169 -18.04 -33.08 -9.04
CA SER A 169 -19.12 -32.59 -9.90
C SER A 169 -19.78 -31.32 -9.35
N CYS A 170 -18.96 -30.38 -8.87
CA CYS A 170 -19.47 -29.12 -8.33
C CYS A 170 -20.17 -28.29 -9.43
N LYS A 171 -21.41 -27.85 -9.16
CA LYS A 171 -22.21 -27.03 -10.09
C LYS A 171 -21.64 -25.63 -10.36
N SER A 172 -20.71 -25.15 -9.52
CA SER A 172 -20.06 -23.85 -9.72
C SER A 172 -18.95 -23.96 -10.76
N SER A 173 -19.12 -23.29 -11.91
CA SER A 173 -18.12 -23.20 -12.97
C SER A 173 -16.78 -22.63 -12.48
N ASN A 174 -16.82 -21.72 -11.51
CA ASN A 174 -15.63 -21.07 -10.95
C ASN A 174 -14.90 -21.93 -9.91
N CYS A 175 -15.53 -22.96 -9.35
CA CYS A 175 -14.93 -23.81 -8.33
C CYS A 175 -13.71 -24.57 -8.87
N ALA A 176 -13.83 -25.18 -10.06
CA ALA A 176 -12.72 -25.89 -10.71
C ALA A 176 -11.52 -24.97 -10.98
N LYS A 177 -11.81 -23.75 -11.47
CA LYS A 177 -10.79 -22.73 -11.76
C LYS A 177 -10.06 -22.29 -10.48
N MET A 178 -10.81 -22.03 -9.40
CA MET A 178 -10.23 -21.58 -8.15
C MET A 178 -9.43 -22.68 -7.44
N LYS A 179 -9.87 -23.94 -7.52
CA LYS A 179 -9.07 -25.11 -7.09
C LYS A 179 -7.76 -25.21 -7.86
N SER A 180 -7.77 -24.99 -9.17
CA SER A 180 -6.57 -24.99 -10.00
C SER A 180 -5.57 -23.92 -9.57
N TYR A 181 -6.03 -22.70 -9.28
CA TYR A 181 -5.14 -21.63 -8.79
C TYR A 181 -4.54 -21.95 -7.42
N LEU A 182 -5.33 -22.52 -6.50
CA LEU A 182 -4.83 -22.93 -5.18
C LEU A 182 -3.76 -24.02 -5.32
N LYS A 183 -4.01 -25.04 -6.15
CA LYS A 183 -3.04 -26.10 -6.45
C LYS A 183 -1.76 -25.52 -7.08
N HIS A 184 -1.90 -24.61 -8.03
CA HIS A 184 -0.77 -23.90 -8.64
C HIS A 184 0.07 -23.15 -7.59
N GLY A 185 -0.55 -22.42 -6.66
CA GLY A 185 0.17 -21.70 -5.61
C GLY A 185 1.01 -22.58 -4.67
N GLN A 186 0.61 -23.85 -4.52
CA GLN A 186 1.34 -24.85 -3.74
C GLN A 186 2.54 -25.43 -4.50
N THR A 187 2.41 -25.68 -5.80
CA THR A 187 3.45 -26.38 -6.59
C THR A 187 4.30 -25.48 -7.48
N CYS A 188 3.97 -24.19 -7.60
CA CYS A 188 4.66 -23.27 -8.51
C CYS A 188 6.06 -22.88 -8.00
N LYS A 189 7.09 -23.27 -8.75
CA LYS A 189 8.50 -22.95 -8.47
C LYS A 189 8.84 -21.48 -8.72
N LEU A 190 8.26 -20.87 -9.77
CA LEU A 190 8.45 -19.46 -10.14
C LEU A 190 7.94 -18.47 -9.07
N LYS A 191 7.15 -18.95 -8.11
CA LYS A 191 6.71 -18.18 -6.93
C LYS A 191 7.88 -17.69 -6.09
N THR A 192 8.92 -18.50 -5.93
CA THR A 192 10.09 -18.17 -5.09
C THR A 192 10.95 -17.06 -5.70
N ILE A 193 10.94 -16.95 -7.03
CA ILE A 193 11.68 -15.95 -7.81
C ILE A 193 10.84 -14.68 -8.04
N GLY A 194 9.53 -14.71 -7.78
CA GLY A 194 8.65 -13.54 -7.84
C GLY A 194 8.08 -13.19 -9.23
N GLY A 195 8.17 -14.10 -10.21
CA GLY A 195 7.79 -13.83 -11.61
C GLY A 195 6.38 -14.30 -12.03
N CYS A 196 5.70 -15.14 -11.24
CA CYS A 196 4.44 -15.75 -11.67
C CYS A 196 3.22 -14.84 -11.45
N LYS A 197 2.54 -14.43 -12.54
CA LYS A 197 1.33 -13.57 -12.50
C LYS A 197 0.15 -14.23 -11.76
N ILE A 198 -0.02 -15.54 -11.89
CA ILE A 198 -1.09 -16.29 -11.19
C ILE A 198 -0.82 -16.30 -9.68
N CYS A 199 0.42 -16.61 -9.30
CA CYS A 199 0.85 -16.55 -7.89
C CYS A 199 0.62 -15.17 -7.30
N LYS A 200 1.04 -14.08 -7.98
CA LYS A 200 0.82 -12.72 -7.49
C LYS A 200 -0.66 -12.45 -7.18
N ARG A 201 -1.55 -12.78 -8.13
CA ARG A 201 -3.01 -12.57 -7.96
C ARG A 201 -3.58 -13.35 -6.79
N ILE A 202 -3.29 -14.66 -6.70
CA ILE A 202 -3.84 -15.47 -5.61
C ILE A 202 -3.24 -15.08 -4.26
N TRP A 203 -1.95 -14.75 -4.20
CA TRP A 203 -1.30 -14.27 -2.97
C TRP A 203 -1.95 -13.01 -2.42
N THR A 204 -2.31 -12.05 -3.28
CA THR A 204 -3.04 -10.84 -2.85
C THR A 204 -4.36 -11.21 -2.18
N LEU A 205 -5.16 -12.09 -2.80
CA LEU A 205 -6.45 -12.52 -2.24
C LEU A 205 -6.28 -13.29 -0.91
N LEU A 206 -5.27 -14.16 -0.83
CA LEU A 206 -4.96 -14.90 0.40
C LEU A 206 -4.51 -13.97 1.53
N ARG A 207 -3.74 -12.91 1.22
CA ARG A 207 -3.30 -11.90 2.19
C ARG A 207 -4.49 -11.10 2.72
N ILE A 208 -5.37 -10.62 1.85
CA ILE A 208 -6.60 -9.89 2.24
C ILE A 208 -7.47 -10.77 3.14
N HIS A 209 -7.71 -12.02 2.75
CA HIS A 209 -8.45 -12.95 3.60
C HIS A 209 -7.76 -13.15 4.96
N ALA A 210 -6.44 -13.37 4.99
CA ALA A 210 -5.69 -13.60 6.21
C ALA A 210 -5.76 -12.42 7.21
N GLN A 211 -5.77 -11.18 6.72
CA GLN A 211 -5.92 -9.98 7.56
C GLN A 211 -7.26 -9.98 8.32
N GLN A 212 -8.34 -10.43 7.68
CA GLN A 212 -9.69 -10.41 8.24
C GLN A 212 -10.09 -11.72 8.93
N CYS A 213 -9.36 -12.81 8.66
CA CYS A 213 -9.70 -14.14 9.14
C CYS A 213 -9.40 -14.31 10.64
N LYS A 214 -10.44 -14.69 11.40
CA LYS A 214 -10.34 -14.98 12.84
C LYS A 214 -10.42 -16.49 13.16
N SER A 215 -10.64 -17.35 12.16
CA SER A 215 -10.78 -18.80 12.38
C SER A 215 -9.44 -19.44 12.76
N ASN A 216 -9.44 -20.27 13.81
CA ASN A 216 -8.28 -21.07 14.21
C ASN A 216 -8.05 -22.27 13.28
N VAL A 217 -9.10 -22.73 12.60
CA VAL A 217 -9.04 -23.81 11.61
C VAL A 217 -9.57 -23.26 10.29
N CYS A 218 -8.72 -22.51 9.58
CA CYS A 218 -9.08 -21.94 8.29
C CYS A 218 -8.87 -22.97 7.17
N PRO A 219 -9.89 -23.24 6.32
CA PRO A 219 -9.76 -24.19 5.22
C PRO A 219 -8.92 -23.66 4.06
N ILE A 220 -8.69 -22.34 3.99
CA ILE A 220 -7.88 -21.74 2.95
C ILE A 220 -6.39 -22.08 3.18
N PRO A 221 -5.71 -22.72 2.21
CA PRO A 221 -4.29 -23.02 2.31
C PRO A 221 -3.46 -21.76 2.59
N GLN A 222 -2.40 -21.90 3.40
CA GLN A 222 -1.47 -20.81 3.76
C GLN A 222 -2.06 -19.68 4.62
N CYS A 223 -3.38 -19.61 4.86
CA CYS A 223 -3.98 -18.53 5.67
C CYS A 223 -3.33 -18.40 7.05
N ILE A 224 -3.16 -19.51 7.78
CA ILE A 224 -2.54 -19.52 9.12
C ILE A 224 -1.08 -19.03 9.07
N ALA A 225 -0.29 -19.51 8.09
CA ALA A 225 1.11 -19.10 7.93
C ALA A 225 1.24 -17.60 7.60
N ILE A 226 0.33 -17.08 6.77
CA ILE A 226 0.27 -15.66 6.43
C ILE A 226 -0.09 -14.82 7.67
N ARG A 227 -1.11 -15.22 8.43
CA ARG A 227 -1.52 -14.55 9.67
C ARG A 227 -0.38 -14.48 10.67
N GLU A 228 0.34 -15.59 10.85
CA GLU A 228 1.47 -15.61 11.79
C GLU A 228 2.61 -14.71 11.31
N ARG A 229 2.92 -14.71 10.01
CA ARG A 229 3.90 -13.77 9.44
C ARG A 229 3.50 -12.31 9.66
N ILE A 230 2.23 -11.96 9.41
CA ILE A 230 1.72 -10.61 9.66
C ILE A 230 1.89 -10.24 11.13
N ARG A 231 1.48 -11.14 12.05
CA ARG A 231 1.62 -10.94 13.50
C ARG A 231 3.07 -10.73 13.93
N GLN A 232 4.00 -11.53 13.39
CA GLN A 232 5.44 -11.41 13.68
C GLN A 232 5.99 -10.05 13.23
N LEU A 233 5.64 -9.62 12.01
CA LEU A 233 6.05 -8.31 11.49
C LEU A 233 5.48 -7.16 12.32
N THR A 234 4.20 -7.23 12.72
CA THR A 234 3.59 -6.23 13.60
C THR A 234 4.27 -6.17 14.97
N LYS A 235 4.58 -7.31 15.58
CA LYS A 235 5.31 -7.36 16.85
C LYS A 235 6.72 -6.78 16.74
N GLN A 236 7.45 -7.12 15.67
CA GLN A 236 8.77 -6.59 15.42
C GLN A 236 8.74 -5.07 15.27
N GLN A 237 7.76 -4.56 14.51
CA GLN A 237 7.56 -3.12 14.33
C GLN A 237 7.25 -2.43 15.67
N GLN A 238 6.33 -2.99 16.45
CA GLN A 238 5.97 -2.45 17.77
C GLN A 238 7.17 -2.41 18.71
N ALA A 239 7.97 -3.47 18.76
CA ALA A 239 9.19 -3.50 19.58
C ALA A 239 10.21 -2.44 19.16
N MET A 240 10.37 -2.18 17.85
CA MET A 240 11.24 -1.12 17.34
C MET A 240 10.73 0.27 17.73
N ASP A 241 9.43 0.50 17.63
CA ASP A 241 8.81 1.78 17.97
C ASP A 241 8.83 2.05 19.48
N ASP A 242 8.64 1.01 20.30
CA ASP A 242 8.75 1.12 21.76
C ASP A 242 10.18 1.45 22.19
N ARG A 243 11.21 0.85 21.58
CA ARG A 243 12.62 1.22 21.83
C ARG A 243 12.87 2.69 21.52
N ARG A 244 12.41 3.16 20.35
CA ARG A 244 12.55 4.56 19.96
C ARG A 244 11.83 5.50 20.92
N ARG A 245 10.62 5.14 21.36
CA ARG A 245 9.84 5.93 22.33
C ARG A 245 10.55 6.01 23.68
N GLN A 246 11.13 4.89 24.15
CA GLN A 246 11.92 4.85 25.39
C GLN A 246 13.18 5.72 25.31
N GLU A 247 13.90 5.68 24.19
CA GLU A 247 15.09 6.52 23.96
C GLU A 247 14.75 8.01 23.95
N MET A 248 13.69 8.40 23.24
CA MET A 248 13.18 9.77 23.25
C MET A 248 12.80 10.23 24.67
N ASN A 249 12.08 9.40 25.43
CA ASN A 249 11.73 9.70 26.82
C ASN A 249 12.96 9.84 27.72
N ARG A 250 14.04 9.09 27.44
CA ARG A 250 15.32 9.22 28.17
C ARG A 250 15.98 10.57 27.92
N HIS A 251 15.99 11.04 26.66
CA HIS A 251 16.50 12.36 26.30
C HIS A 251 15.71 13.49 26.97
N TYR A 252 14.37 13.42 26.97
CA TYR A 252 13.54 14.41 27.65
C TYR A 252 13.82 14.47 29.16
N ARG A 253 14.03 13.32 29.81
CA ARG A 253 14.38 13.27 31.24
C ARG A 253 15.74 13.88 31.56
N HIS A 254 16.75 13.70 30.70
CA HIS A 254 18.08 14.29 30.90
C HIS A 254 18.10 15.79 30.56
N GLY A 255 17.34 16.26 29.57
CA GLY A 255 17.22 17.69 29.26
C GLY A 255 16.54 18.51 30.37
N MET A 256 15.68 17.89 31.18
CA MET A 256 15.05 18.52 32.34
C MET A 256 15.99 18.64 33.55
N THR A 257 17.01 17.78 33.66
CA THR A 257 17.98 17.82 34.76
C THR A 257 19.10 18.82 34.54
N ASP A 258 19.45 19.14 33.29
CA ASP A 258 20.48 20.15 32.95
C ASP A 258 19.95 21.60 32.94
N SER A 259 18.65 21.82 33.13
CA SER A 259 18.02 23.16 33.16
C SER A 259 17.77 23.68 34.58
N ARG A 260 18.51 23.20 35.59
CA ARG A 260 18.40 23.62 37.00
C ARG A 260 19.70 24.20 37.52
#